data_AF-A0A7X7KWS4-F1
#
_entry.id   AF-A0A7X7KWS4-F1
#
_cell.length_a   1.000
_cell.length_b   1.000
_cell.length_c   1.000
_cell.angle_alpha   90.00
_cell.angle_beta   90.00
_cell.angle_gamma   90.00
#
_symmetry.space_group_name_H-M   'P 1'
#
loop_
_entity.id
_entity.type
_entity.pdbx_description
1 polymer ?
#
loop_
_entity_poly.entity_id
_entity_poly.type
_entity_poly.pdbx_seq_one_letter_code
_entity_poly.pdbx_strand_id
1 'polypeptide(L)' 'AVQPGEQTFVDLTPELREGILIQLPNHPLCRTECRGLCPVCGADLNRGPCGCKPPSDARWGTLDGLGDSRTSGG' A
#
# COMPACT_ATOMS: atom_id res chain seq x y z
N ALA A 1 33.29 -8.70 -22.48
CA ALA A 1 34.21 -7.60 -22.15
C ALA A 1 33.65 -6.33 -22.78
N VAL A 2 33.29 -5.33 -21.98
CA VAL A 2 32.88 -4.02 -22.49
C VAL A 2 34.12 -3.34 -23.08
N GLN A 3 34.05 -2.94 -24.35
CA GLN A 3 35.13 -2.24 -25.03
C GLN A 3 35.10 -0.74 -24.67
N PRO A 4 36.25 -0.10 -24.39
CA PRO A 4 36.30 1.34 -24.15
C PRO A 4 36.30 2.06 -25.51
N GLY A 5 35.20 2.75 -25.81
CA GLY A 5 35.07 3.64 -26.94
C GLY A 5 34.47 4.96 -26.45
N GLU A 6 35.31 5.99 -26.41
CA GLU A 6 35.06 7.42 -26.16
C GLU A 6 33.63 7.80 -25.73
N GLN A 7 33.30 7.58 -24.45
CA GLN A 7 32.10 8.14 -23.85
C GLN A 7 32.48 9.48 -23.20
N THR A 8 31.94 10.59 -23.70
CA THR A 8 32.21 11.95 -23.16
C THR A 8 31.36 12.30 -21.95
N PHE A 9 30.44 11.40 -21.57
CA PHE A 9 29.53 11.56 -20.44
C PHE A 9 29.29 10.22 -19.76
N VAL A 10 28.92 10.27 -18.48
CA VAL A 10 28.51 9.11 -17.68
C VAL A 10 26.99 9.16 -17.57
N ASP A 11 26.30 8.08 -17.94
CA ASP A 11 24.86 7.94 -17.70
C ASP A 11 24.62 7.46 -16.26
N LEU A 12 24.11 8.36 -15.41
CA LEU A 12 23.77 8.08 -14.01
C LEU A 12 22.30 7.70 -13.81
N THR A 13 21.53 7.58 -14.89
CA THR A 13 20.10 7.25 -14.83
C THR A 13 19.81 5.97 -14.05
N PRO A 14 20.55 4.85 -14.21
CA PRO A 14 20.22 3.63 -13.48
C PRO A 14 20.45 3.76 -11.97
N GLU A 15 21.58 4.34 -11.54
CA GLU A 15 21.91 4.51 -10.13
C GLU A 15 20.95 5.49 -9.44
N LEU A 16 20.63 6.61 -10.10
CA LEU A 16 19.68 7.59 -9.56
C LEU A 16 18.27 7.01 -9.48
N ARG A 17 17.83 6.26 -10.48
CA ARG A 17 16.51 5.61 -10.47
C ARG A 17 16.37 4.67 -9.29
N GLU A 18 17.37 3.82 -9.05
CA GLU A 18 17.35 2.87 -7.95
C GLU A 18 17.32 3.58 -6.60
N GLY A 19 18.16 4.60 -6.41
CA GLY A 19 18.15 5.42 -5.20
C GLY A 19 16.82 6.13 -4.95
N ILE A 20 16.19 6.67 -6.01
CA ILE A 20 14.88 7.32 -5.92
C ILE A 20 13.78 6.32 -5.53
N LEU A 21 13.75 5.14 -6.16
CA LEU A 21 12.72 4.12 -5.92
C LEU A 21 12.66 3.66 -4.46
N ILE A 22 13.81 3.54 -3.80
CA ILE A 22 13.90 3.12 -2.38
C ILE A 22 13.34 4.21 -1.44
N GLN A 23 13.45 5.49 -1.82
CA GLN A 23 13.00 6.63 -1.02
C GLN A 23 11.53 6.98 -1.23
N LEU A 24 10.90 6.49 -2.30
CA LEU A 24 9.49 6.73 -2.57
C LEU A 24 8.62 6.02 -1.53
N PRO A 25 7.57 6.70 -1.00
CA PRO A 25 6.61 6.03 -0.14
C PRO A 25 5.87 4.94 -0.93
N ASN A 26 5.70 3.76 -0.34
CA ASN A 26 4.97 2.64 -0.96
C ASN A 26 3.51 2.98 -1.28
N HIS A 27 2.92 3.92 -0.53
CA HIS A 27 1.55 4.37 -0.69
C HIS A 27 1.52 5.91 -0.64
N PRO A 28 1.83 6.60 -1.76
CA PRO A 28 1.77 8.05 -1.81
C PRO A 28 0.34 8.51 -1.58
N LEU A 29 0.15 9.39 -0.60
CA LEU A 29 -1.15 10.00 -0.32
C LEU A 29 -1.36 11.27 -1.14
N CYS A 30 -2.61 11.54 -1.48
CA CYS A 30 -3.00 12.75 -2.21
C CYS A 30 -2.76 14.06 -1.43
N ARG A 31 -2.75 13.94 -0.09
CA ARG A 31 -2.51 14.97 0.93
C ARG A 31 -2.26 14.27 2.28
N THR A 32 -1.75 14.99 3.28
CA THR A 32 -1.39 14.42 4.59
C THR A 32 -2.55 13.66 5.26
N GLU A 33 -3.79 14.16 5.15
CA GLU A 33 -4.99 13.59 5.78
C GLU A 33 -5.85 12.77 4.79
N CYS A 34 -5.28 12.33 3.67
CA CYS A 34 -6.00 11.57 2.64
C CYS A 34 -6.50 10.23 3.24
N ARG A 35 -7.82 10.06 3.33
CA ARG A 35 -8.43 8.80 3.85
C ARG A 35 -8.31 7.62 2.88
N GLY A 36 -7.82 7.87 1.66
CA GLY A 36 -7.62 6.85 0.64
C GLY A 36 -8.91 6.35 0.00
N LEU A 37 -8.78 5.23 -0.72
CA LEU A 37 -9.88 4.52 -1.37
C LEU A 37 -10.23 3.28 -0.54
N CYS A 38 -11.50 2.88 -0.56
CA CYS A 38 -11.90 1.59 0.01
C CYS A 38 -11.18 0.45 -0.73
N PRO A 39 -10.47 -0.45 -0.03
CA PRO A 39 -9.76 -1.57 -0.66
C PRO A 39 -10.71 -2.64 -1.23
N VAL A 40 -12.01 -2.56 -0.91
CA VAL A 40 -13.04 -3.50 -1.37
C VAL A 40 -13.77 -2.96 -2.60
N CYS A 41 -14.23 -1.69 -2.58
CA CYS A 41 -15.09 -1.12 -3.63
C CYS A 41 -14.50 0.10 -4.36
N GLY A 42 -13.34 0.60 -3.95
CA GLY A 42 -12.69 1.76 -4.55
C GLY A 42 -13.35 3.11 -4.24
N ALA A 43 -14.37 3.16 -3.38
CA ALA A 43 -15.02 4.42 -3.00
C ALA A 43 -14.03 5.39 -2.35
N ASP A 44 -14.12 6.68 -2.71
CA ASP A 44 -13.32 7.75 -2.11
C ASP A 44 -13.77 8.00 -0.67
N LEU A 45 -12.98 7.51 0.28
CA LEU A 45 -13.28 7.64 1.70
C LEU A 45 -13.19 9.10 2.16
N ASN A 46 -12.60 10.00 1.37
CA ASN A 46 -12.62 11.42 1.66
C ASN A 46 -14.02 12.04 1.53
N ARG A 47 -14.92 11.44 0.73
CA ARG A 47 -16.31 11.91 0.56
C ARG A 47 -17.28 11.36 1.61
N GLY A 48 -16.88 10.30 2.33
CA GLY A 48 -17.72 9.65 3.33
C GLY A 48 -17.38 8.17 3.49
N PRO A 49 -17.97 7.51 4.50
CA PRO A 49 -17.80 6.07 4.68
C PRO A 49 -18.48 5.29 3.54
N CYS A 50 -17.93 4.12 3.23
CA CYS A 50 -18.60 3.11 2.41
C CYS A 50 -19.30 2.07 3.29
N GLY A 51 -20.21 1.29 2.71
CA GLY A 51 -20.92 0.20 3.42
C GLY A 51 -20.15 -1.13 3.50
N CYS A 52 -18.89 -1.18 3.06
CA CYS A 52 -18.12 -2.42 3.07
C CYS A 52 -17.72 -2.81 4.51
N LYS A 53 -17.85 -4.11 4.83
CA LYS A 53 -17.22 -4.67 6.03
C LYS A 53 -15.70 -4.53 5.90
N PRO A 54 -14.96 -4.15 6.96
CA PRO A 54 -13.51 -4.20 6.94
C PRO A 54 -13.05 -5.61 6.53
N PRO A 55 -12.08 -5.74 5.62
CA PRO A 55 -11.56 -7.06 5.25
C PRO A 55 -10.97 -7.71 6.50
N SER A 56 -11.33 -8.97 6.77
CA SER A 56 -10.62 -9.78 7.75
C SER A 56 -9.25 -10.14 7.19
N ASP A 57 -8.24 -10.16 8.05
CA ASP A 57 -6.93 -10.63 7.65
C ASP A 57 -7.00 -12.15 7.49
N ALA A 58 -6.84 -12.62 6.25
CA ALA A 58 -6.98 -14.02 5.87
C ALA A 58 -6.07 -14.96 6.68
N ARG A 59 -4.93 -14.47 7.20
CA ARG A 59 -4.05 -15.25 8.08
C ARG A 59 -4.75 -15.71 9.36
N TRP A 60 -5.77 -14.98 9.78
CA TRP A 60 -6.55 -15.23 11.00
C TRP A 60 -7.95 -15.79 10.70
N GLY A 61 -8.27 -16.18 9.47
CA GLY A 61 -9.62 -16.63 9.09
C GLY A 61 -10.15 -17.81 9.92
N THR A 62 -9.26 -18.66 10.48
CA THR A 62 -9.65 -19.73 11.42
C THR A 62 -10.33 -19.20 12.68
N LEU A 63 -10.05 -17.96 13.09
CA LEU A 63 -10.59 -17.34 14.30
C LEU A 63 -11.94 -16.63 14.08
N ASP A 64 -12.44 -16.55 12.84
CA ASP A 64 -13.68 -15.84 12.52
C ASP A 64 -14.90 -16.40 13.29
N GLY A 65 -14.86 -17.67 13.71
CA GLY A 65 -15.92 -18.31 14.52
C GLY A 65 -15.85 -18.09 16.03
N LEU A 66 -14.80 -17.43 16.56
CA LEU A 66 -14.58 -17.28 18.01
C LEU A 66 -15.10 -15.95 18.59
N GLY A 67 -15.54 -15.01 17.73
CA GLY A 67 -15.88 -13.64 18.12
C GLY A 67 -17.12 -13.47 19.03
N ASP A 68 -18.02 -14.46 19.07
CA ASP A 68 -19.36 -14.29 19.65
C ASP A 68 -19.54 -14.93 21.05
N SER A 69 -18.52 -15.56 21.63
CA SER A 69 -18.65 -16.31 22.89
C SER A 69 -18.65 -15.47 24.18
N ARG A 70 -18.62 -14.12 24.10
CA ARG A 70 -18.57 -13.23 25.28
C ARG A 70 -19.82 -12.38 25.53
N THR A 71 -20.87 -12.49 24.71
CA THR A 71 -22.13 -11.72 24.90
C THR A 71 -23.32 -12.56 25.34
N SER A 72 -23.12 -13.85 25.64
CA SER A 72 -24.16 -14.74 26.18
C SER A 72 -23.96 -14.93 27.69
N GLY A 73 -24.02 -13.83 28.45
CA GLY A 73 -24.08 -13.84 29.91
C GLY A 73 -24.88 -12.62 30.34
N GLY A 74 -26.13 -12.86 30.73
CA GLY A 74 -26.98 -11.86 31.37
C GLY A 74 -26.52 -11.51 32.78
#